data_AF-A0A948AM67-F1
#
_entry.id   AF-A0A948AM67-F1
#
_cell.length_a   1.000
_cell.length_b   1.000
_cell.length_c   1.000
_cell.angle_alpha   90.00
_cell.angle_beta   90.00
_cell.angle_gamma   90.00
#
_symmetry.space_group_name_H-M   'P 1'
#
loop_
_entity.id
_entity.type
_entity.pdbx_description
1 polymer ?
#
loop_
_entity_poly.entity_id
_entity_poly.type
_entity_poly.pdbx_seq_one_letter_code
_entity_poly.pdbx_strand_id
1 'polypeptide(L)' 'YHSLVIERESLPDCLEITAWTDDGEIMGVRHKTLAVEGVQFHPESILTEHGHALLKNFLLETR' A
#
# COMPACT_ATOMS: atom_id res chain seq x y z
N TYR A 1 4.35 -2.48 -12.16
CA TYR A 1 5.37 -1.63 -12.80
C TYR A 1 4.86 -0.20 -12.73
N HIS A 2 5.69 0.73 -12.30
CA HIS A 2 5.30 2.12 -12.07
C HIS A 2 6.52 3.01 -12.36
N SER A 3 6.27 4.21 -12.89
CA SER A 3 7.33 5.18 -13.21
C SER A 3 7.51 6.24 -12.12
N LEU A 4 6.63 6.28 -11.12
CA LEU A 4 6.62 7.24 -10.03
C LEU A 4 6.46 6.50 -8.71
N VAL A 5 7.08 7.05 -7.67
CA VAL A 5 7.03 6.55 -6.29
C VAL A 5 6.77 7.73 -5.36
N ILE A 6 6.22 7.45 -4.19
CA ILE A 6 6.04 8.45 -3.14
C ILE A 6 7.41 8.80 -2.55
N GLU A 7 7.75 10.08 -2.51
CA GLU A 7 8.94 10.58 -1.81
C GLU A 7 8.67 10.62 -0.30
N ARG A 8 9.61 10.08 0.49
CA ARG A 8 9.45 9.91 1.95
C ARG A 8 9.36 11.25 2.68
N GLU A 9 10.17 12.21 2.25
CA GLU A 9 10.31 13.53 2.86
C GLU A 9 9.06 14.40 2.67
N SER A 10 8.27 14.13 1.64
CA SER A 10 7.02 14.81 1.36
C SER A 10 5.77 14.01 1.76
N LEU A 11 5.94 12.89 2.48
CA LEU A 11 4.83 12.11 2.99
C LEU A 11 4.03 12.94 4.02
N PRO A 12 2.72 13.15 3.81
CA PRO A 12 1.92 13.94 4.74
C PRO A 12 1.75 13.20 6.09
N ASP A 13 1.73 13.97 7.17
CA ASP A 13 1.61 13.45 8.54
C ASP A 13 0.35 12.61 8.81
N CYS A 14 -0.67 12.70 7.96
CA CYS A 14 -1.88 11.89 8.09
C CYS A 14 -1.71 10.44 7.61
N LEU A 15 -0.61 10.13 6.92
CA LEU A 15 -0.29 8.80 6.43
C LEU A 15 0.84 8.16 7.25
N GLU A 16 0.81 6.84 7.34
CA GLU A 16 1.92 6.00 7.83
C GLU A 16 2.33 5.00 6.75
N ILE A 17 3.63 4.68 6.70
CA ILE A 17 4.18 3.72 5.74
C ILE A 17 3.93 2.31 6.27
N THR A 18 3.30 1.45 5.47
CA THR A 18 2.97 0.07 5.84
C THR A 18 3.77 -0.98 5.07
N ALA A 19 4.36 -0.62 3.93
CA ALA A 19 5.24 -1.50 3.16
C ALA A 19 6.30 -0.70 2.40
N TRP A 20 7.50 -1.29 2.27
CA TRP A 20 8.62 -0.69 1.53
C TRP A 20 9.51 -1.78 0.89
N THR A 21 10.28 -1.40 -0.14
CA THR A 21 11.32 -2.26 -0.74
C THR A 21 12.66 -2.15 0.00
N ASP A 22 13.61 -3.04 -0.28
CA ASP A 22 14.96 -2.99 0.30
C ASP A 22 15.72 -1.70 -0.04
N ASP A 23 15.44 -1.12 -1.22
CA ASP A 23 15.98 0.17 -1.66
C ASP A 23 15.22 1.37 -1.06
N GLY A 24 14.21 1.10 -0.22
CA GLY A 24 13.47 2.12 0.52
C GLY A 24 12.29 2.74 -0.23
N GLU A 25 11.89 2.23 -1.39
CA GLU A 25 10.69 2.74 -2.08
C GLU A 25 9.43 2.41 -1.27
N ILE A 26 8.50 3.37 -1.16
CA ILE A 26 7.24 3.17 -0.46
C ILE A 26 6.29 2.35 -1.33
N MET A 27 5.84 1.20 -0.81
CA MET A 27 4.96 0.27 -1.51
C MET A 27 3.55 0.22 -0.91
N GLY A 28 3.37 0.72 0.31
CA GLY A 28 2.08 0.77 0.98
C GLY A 28 2.01 1.89 2.01
N VAL A 29 0.84 2.52 2.10
CA VAL A 29 0.52 3.57 3.07
C VAL A 29 -0.88 3.37 3.64
N ARG A 30 -1.07 3.79 4.89
CA ARG A 30 -2.36 3.80 5.59
C ARG A 30 -2.66 5.19 6.14
N HIS A 31 -3.92 5.61 6.12
CA HIS A 31 -4.32 6.80 6.87
C HIS A 31 -4.42 6.50 8.37
N LYS A 32 -3.81 7.33 9.22
CA LYS A 32 -3.71 7.08 10.67
C LYS A 32 -5.05 6.97 11.39
N THR A 33 -6.10 7.58 10.85
CA THR A 33 -7.43 7.65 11.50
C THR A 33 -8.61 7.21 10.61
N LEU A 34 -8.39 7.01 9.31
CA LEU A 34 -9.46 6.65 8.37
C LEU A 34 -9.20 5.24 7.87
N ALA A 35 -10.26 4.50 7.53
CA ALA A 35 -10.16 3.19 6.89
C ALA A 35 -9.76 3.34 5.41
N VAL A 36 -8.59 3.92 5.17
CA VAL A 36 -8.03 4.21 3.85
C VAL A 36 -6.63 3.63 3.76
N GLU A 37 -6.43 2.82 2.73
CA GLU A 37 -5.20 2.09 2.43
C GLU A 37 -4.81 2.35 0.98
N GLY A 38 -3.50 2.48 0.73
CA GLY A 38 -2.94 2.58 -0.61
C GLY A 38 -1.79 1.60 -0.78
N VAL A 39 -1.74 0.93 -1.92
CA VAL A 39 -0.60 0.07 -2.32
C VAL A 39 -0.12 0.46 -3.71
N GLN A 40 1.19 0.40 -3.92
CA GLN A 40 1.84 0.80 -5.18
C GLN A 40 1.90 -0.35 -6.19
N PHE A 41 1.92 -1.59 -5.70
CA PHE A 41 1.89 -2.81 -6.51
C PHE A 41 0.46 -3.18 -6.93
N HIS A 42 0.35 -4.18 -7.79
CA HIS A 42 -0.90 -4.65 -8.38
C HIS A 42 -1.38 -5.94 -7.68
N PRO A 43 -2.07 -5.87 -6.52
CA PRO A 43 -2.60 -7.06 -5.85
C PRO A 43 -3.64 -7.81 -6.68
N GLU A 44 -4.21 -7.18 -7.71
CA GLU A 44 -5.16 -7.77 -8.64
C GLU A 44 -4.52 -8.67 -9.71
N SER A 45 -3.20 -8.58 -9.88
CA SER A 45 -2.50 -9.37 -10.90
C SER A 45 -2.46 -10.85 -10.53
N ILE A 46 -2.77 -11.74 -11.50
CA ILE A 46 -2.80 -13.20 -11.33
C ILE A 46 -1.48 -13.78 -10.78
N LEU A 47 -0.36 -13.13 -11.07
CA LEU A 47 0.98 -13.57 -10.66
C LEU A 47 1.36 -13.13 -9.23
N THR A 48 0.51 -12.37 -8.55
CA THR A 48 0.76 -11.92 -7.18
C THR A 48 0.30 -13.01 -6.21
N GLU A 49 1.24 -13.81 -5.70
CA GLU A 49 0.99 -15.01 -4.86
C GLU A 49 0.03 -14.75 -3.67
N HIS A 50 0.07 -13.55 -3.10
CA HIS A 50 -0.77 -13.15 -1.97
C HIS A 50 -1.79 -12.05 -2.31
N GLY A 51 -1.96 -11.72 -3.59
CA GLY A 51 -2.81 -10.62 -4.05
C GLY A 51 -4.26 -10.77 -3.61
N HIS A 52 -4.85 -11.95 -3.81
CA HIS A 52 -6.22 -12.25 -3.38
C HIS A 52 -6.40 -12.20 -1.85
N ALA A 53 -5.39 -12.57 -1.07
CA ALA A 53 -5.45 -12.49 0.38
C ALA A 53 -5.47 -11.03 0.86
N LEU A 54 -4.66 -10.16 0.25
CA LEU A 54 -4.65 -8.73 0.52
C LEU A 54 -5.99 -8.08 0.18
N LEU A 55 -6.56 -8.40 -0.99
CA LEU A 55 -7.88 -7.91 -1.38
C LEU A 55 -8.98 -8.38 -0.41
N LYS A 56 -8.91 -9.63 0.06
CA LYS A 56 -9.84 -10.13 1.07
C LYS A 56 -9.72 -9.37 2.38
N ASN A 57 -8.50 -9.11 2.86
CA ASN A 57 -8.27 -8.34 4.08
C ASN A 57 -8.84 -6.93 3.93
N PHE A 58 -8.58 -6.27 2.80
CA PHE A 58 -9.15 -4.95 2.51
C PHE A 58 -10.68 -4.95 2.62
N LEU A 59 -11.36 -5.94 2.03
CA LEU A 59 -12.84 -6.04 2.08
C LEU A 59 -13.39 -6.40 3.47
N LEU A 60 -12.60 -7.05 4.31
CA LEU A 60 -13.02 -7.45 5.66
C LEU A 60 -12.73 -6.37 6.72
N GLU A 61 -11.62 -5.65 6.59
CA GLU A 61 -11.23 -4.57 7.52
C GLU A 61 -11.96 -3.26 7.25
N THR A 62 -12.54 -3.07 6.05
CA THR A 62 -13.32 -1.87 5.69
C THR A 62 -14.83 -1.98 6.03
N ARG A 63 -15.22 -2.98 6.83
CA ARG A 63 -16.58 -3.12 7.38
C ARG A 63 -16.67 -2.60 8.80
#